data_AF-A0AAU0MVD8-F1
#
_entry.id   AF-A0AAU0MVD8-F1
#
_cell.length_a   1.000
_cell.length_b   1.000
_cell.length_c   1.000
_cell.angle_alpha   90.00
_cell.angle_beta   90.00
_cell.angle_gamma   90.00
#
_symmetry.space_group_name_H-M   'P 1'
#
loop_
_entity.id
_entity.type
_entity.pdbx_description
1 polymer ?
#
loop_
_entity_poly.entity_id
_entity_poly.type
_entity_poly.pdbx_seq_one_letter_code
_entity_poly.pdbx_strand_id
1 'polypeptide(L)'
;MARIKNVSRWLLGAVLLLAFDLAGRGLTATFALPIPGSVLGMLLLLLALMLLGRVPSGLAIVSEQILRLLVLIFLPASVGIYFVRDLTSGDWLALVAAMVIGTLISFALTAMMLQRLLIGSGKRRRGEHSEG
;
A
#
# COMPACT_ATOMS: atom_id res chain seq x y z
N MET A 1 32.51 -14.38 2.61
CA MET A 1 32.08 -13.66 1.38
C MET A 1 30.56 -13.52 1.18
N ALA A 2 29.73 -14.54 1.48
CA ALA A 2 28.29 -14.53 1.12
C ALA A 2 27.44 -13.41 1.76
N ARG A 3 27.76 -12.94 2.98
CA ARG A 3 27.04 -11.83 3.64
C ARG A 3 27.17 -10.50 2.89
N ILE A 4 28.32 -10.21 2.30
CA ILE A 4 28.59 -8.91 1.64
C ILE A 4 27.78 -8.79 0.34
N LYS A 5 27.61 -9.89 -0.40
CA LYS A 5 26.79 -9.93 -1.62
C LYS A 5 25.30 -9.72 -1.35
N ASN A 6 24.82 -10.01 -0.14
CA ASN A 6 23.43 -9.77 0.24
C ASN A 6 23.22 -8.32 0.70
N VAL A 7 24.18 -7.73 1.41
CA VAL A 7 24.16 -6.32 1.83
C VAL A 7 24.17 -5.38 0.63
N SER A 8 25.00 -5.67 -0.39
CA SER A 8 25.01 -4.87 -1.63
C SER A 8 23.66 -4.91 -2.36
N ARG A 9 23.01 -6.09 -2.43
CA ARG A 9 21.67 -6.22 -3.02
C ARG A 9 20.61 -5.47 -2.20
N TRP A 10 20.71 -5.53 -0.88
CA TRP A 10 19.83 -4.79 0.02
C TRP A 10 19.93 -3.26 -0.18
N LEU A 11 21.16 -2.74 -0.23
CA LEU A 11 21.41 -1.31 -0.51
C LEU A 11 20.85 -0.90 -1.87
N LEU A 12 21.04 -1.71 -2.91
CA LEU A 12 20.45 -1.46 -4.22
C LEU A 12 18.91 -1.41 -4.17
N GLY A 13 18.27 -2.30 -3.41
CA GLY A 13 16.83 -2.28 -3.20
C GLY A 13 16.33 -1.04 -2.44
N ALA A 14 17.05 -0.65 -1.38
CA ALA A 14 16.71 0.51 -0.56
C ALA A 14 16.89 1.82 -1.33
N VAL A 15 17.99 1.96 -2.09
CA VAL A 15 18.22 3.11 -2.97
C VAL A 15 17.15 3.19 -4.05
N LEU A 16 16.72 2.06 -4.61
CA LEU A 16 15.64 2.04 -5.58
C LEU A 16 14.32 2.52 -4.97
N LEU A 17 13.93 2.02 -3.79
CA LEU A 17 12.74 2.49 -3.06
C LEU A 17 12.80 3.99 -2.80
N LEU A 18 13.93 4.48 -2.29
CA LEU A 18 14.14 5.89 -1.98
C LEU A 18 14.12 6.77 -3.22
N ALA A 19 14.74 6.32 -4.33
CA ALA A 19 14.74 7.06 -5.58
C ALA A 19 13.32 7.23 -6.14
N PHE A 20 12.51 6.17 -6.10
CA PHE A 20 11.12 6.22 -6.55
C PHE A 20 10.21 7.01 -5.60
N ASP A 21 10.41 6.90 -4.29
CA ASP A 21 9.71 7.73 -3.29
C ASP A 21 10.06 9.22 -3.44
N LEU A 22 11.33 9.56 -3.69
CA LEU A 22 11.77 10.94 -3.92
C LEU A 22 11.22 11.49 -5.25
N ALA A 23 11.22 10.69 -6.30
CA ALA A 23 10.58 11.04 -7.57
C ALA A 23 9.08 11.28 -7.40
N GLY A 24 8.38 10.41 -6.67
CA GLY A 24 6.97 10.55 -6.34
C GLY A 24 6.68 11.82 -5.56
N ARG A 25 7.49 12.14 -4.53
CA ARG A 25 7.39 13.39 -3.77
C ARG A 25 7.63 14.63 -4.64
N GLY A 26 8.65 14.61 -5.48
CA GLY A 26 8.93 15.70 -6.42
C GLY A 26 7.78 15.95 -7.39
N LEU A 27 7.15 14.88 -7.88
CA LEU A 27 6.00 14.97 -8.78
C LEU A 27 4.73 15.43 -8.05
N THR A 28 4.49 14.97 -6.82
CA THR A 28 3.35 15.47 -6.01
C THR A 28 3.51 16.95 -5.65
N ALA A 29 4.74 17.41 -5.41
CA ALA A 29 5.02 18.80 -5.08
C ALA A 29 4.79 19.74 -6.28
N THR A 30 5.11 19.30 -7.50
CA THR A 30 4.85 20.09 -8.71
C THR A 30 3.39 20.07 -9.16
N PHE A 31 2.69 18.95 -8.97
CA PHE A 31 1.27 18.81 -9.34
C PHE A 31 0.27 19.20 -8.24
N ALA A 32 0.74 19.58 -7.04
CA ALA A 32 -0.10 19.93 -5.88
C ALA A 32 -1.21 18.90 -5.56
N LEU A 33 -0.93 17.62 -5.76
CA LEU A 33 -1.89 16.55 -5.53
C LEU A 33 -2.07 16.31 -4.02
N PRO A 34 -3.32 16.15 -3.51
CA PRO A 34 -3.61 15.85 -2.10
C PRO A 34 -3.34 14.37 -1.76
N ILE A 35 -2.26 13.81 -2.29
CA ILE A 35 -1.88 12.40 -2.13
C ILE A 35 -0.45 12.38 -1.57
N PRO A 36 -0.16 11.55 -0.55
CA PRO A 36 1.20 11.42 -0.04
C PRO A 36 2.17 11.01 -1.17
N GLY A 37 3.28 11.72 -1.32
CA GLY A 37 4.28 11.47 -2.36
C GLY A 37 4.80 10.03 -2.40
N SER A 38 4.82 9.34 -1.26
CA SER A 38 5.18 7.92 -1.16
C SER A 38 4.24 7.00 -1.90
N VAL A 39 2.92 7.29 -1.92
CA VAL A 39 1.94 6.49 -2.67
C VAL A 39 2.17 6.65 -4.17
N LEU A 40 2.48 7.88 -4.62
CA LEU A 40 2.81 8.14 -6.01
C LEU A 40 4.12 7.46 -6.42
N GLY A 41 5.12 7.46 -5.54
CA GLY A 41 6.37 6.73 -5.74
C GLY A 41 6.17 5.22 -5.87
N MET A 42 5.26 4.63 -5.08
CA MET A 42 4.88 3.22 -5.21
C MET A 42 4.18 2.92 -6.54
N LEU A 43 3.28 3.78 -7.00
CA LEU A 43 2.64 3.65 -8.31
C LEU A 43 3.66 3.73 -9.45
N LEU A 44 4.61 4.66 -9.36
CA LEU A 44 5.67 4.84 -10.35
C LEU A 44 6.61 3.61 -10.37
N LEU A 45 6.97 3.10 -9.19
CA LEU A 45 7.73 1.88 -9.04
C LEU A 45 6.99 0.69 -9.64
N LEU A 46 5.68 0.56 -9.40
CA LEU A 46 4.84 -0.49 -9.96
C LEU A 46 4.83 -0.44 -11.50
N LEU A 47 4.65 0.75 -12.07
CA LEU A 47 4.70 0.95 -13.53
C LEU A 47 6.07 0.56 -14.10
N ALA A 48 7.15 1.00 -13.46
CA ALA A 48 8.51 0.63 -13.84
C ALA A 48 8.73 -0.88 -13.76
N LEU A 49 8.17 -1.55 -12.75
CA LEU A 49 8.28 -2.99 -12.56
C LEU A 49 7.45 -3.78 -13.56
N MET A 50 6.27 -3.30 -13.93
CA MET A 50 5.46 -3.87 -15.01
C MET A 50 6.19 -3.81 -16.35
N LEU A 51 6.87 -2.69 -16.64
CA LEU A 51 7.70 -2.54 -17.85
C LEU A 51 8.94 -3.44 -17.81
N LEU A 52 9.55 -3.62 -16.64
CA LEU A 52 10.77 -4.43 -16.46
C LEU A 52 10.47 -5.94 -16.40
N GLY A 53 9.26 -6.33 -15.99
CA GLY A 53 8.81 -7.73 -15.89
C GLY A 53 9.53 -8.57 -14.82
N ARG A 54 10.39 -7.98 -13.99
CA ARG A 54 11.17 -8.68 -12.96
C ARG A 54 11.31 -7.85 -11.69
N VAL A 55 11.18 -8.51 -10.54
CA VAL A 55 11.40 -7.89 -9.23
C VAL A 55 12.85 -8.07 -8.78
N PRO A 56 13.60 -6.99 -8.49
CA PRO A 56 14.95 -7.11 -7.95
C PRO A 56 14.92 -7.82 -6.59
N SER A 57 15.75 -8.84 -6.40
CA SER A 57 15.83 -9.57 -5.12
C SER A 57 16.14 -8.67 -3.92
N GLY A 58 16.91 -7.59 -4.13
CA GLY A 58 17.17 -6.58 -3.11
C GLY A 58 15.93 -5.83 -2.62
N LEU A 59 15.02 -5.51 -3.54
CA LEU A 59 13.78 -4.80 -3.24
C LEU A 59 12.86 -5.63 -2.35
N ALA A 60 12.73 -6.92 -2.66
CA ALA A 60 11.91 -7.85 -1.89
C ALA A 60 12.41 -7.99 -0.44
N ILE A 61 13.73 -8.10 -0.24
CA ILE A 61 14.33 -8.26 1.10
C ILE A 61 14.12 -7.00 1.95
N VAL A 62 14.34 -5.81 1.37
CA VAL A 62 14.16 -4.54 2.09
C VAL A 62 12.70 -4.35 2.51
N SER A 63 11.77 -4.58 1.58
CA SER A 63 10.34 -4.47 1.86
C SER A 63 9.89 -5.46 2.92
N GLU A 64 10.32 -6.72 2.87
CA GLU A 64 9.94 -7.72 3.88
C GLU A 64 10.41 -7.33 5.28
N GLN A 65 11.62 -6.78 5.40
CA GLN A 65 12.12 -6.29 6.69
C GLN A 65 11.29 -5.12 7.21
N ILE A 66 11.02 -4.10 6.39
CA ILE A 66 10.20 -2.95 6.80
C ILE A 66 8.80 -3.40 7.19
N LEU A 67 8.18 -4.31 6.42
CA LEU A 67 6.88 -4.90 6.74
C LEU A 67 6.89 -5.63 8.09
N ARG A 68 7.98 -6.32 8.42
CA ARG A 68 8.14 -6.99 9.71
C ARG A 68 8.29 -6.00 10.87
N LEU A 69 8.91 -4.86 10.62
CA LEU A 69 9.00 -3.73 11.56
C LEU A 69 7.71 -2.89 11.64
N LEU A 70 6.73 -3.07 10.74
CA LEU A 70 5.49 -2.29 10.78
C LEU A 70 4.79 -2.38 12.13
N VAL A 71 4.73 -3.56 12.75
CA VAL A 71 4.12 -3.70 14.09
C VAL A 71 4.77 -2.76 15.11
N LEU A 72 6.10 -2.61 15.05
CA LEU A 72 6.86 -1.71 15.93
C LEU A 72 6.60 -0.23 15.59
N ILE A 73 6.36 0.10 14.32
CA ILE A 73 6.05 1.49 13.87
C ILE A 73 4.58 1.85 14.17
N PHE A 74 3.66 0.88 14.08
CA PHE A 74 2.25 1.05 14.39
C PHE A 74 2.00 1.18 15.88
N LEU A 75 2.71 0.42 16.71
CA LEU A 75 2.57 0.49 18.17
C LEU A 75 2.58 1.94 18.70
N PRO A 76 3.64 2.74 18.50
CA PRO A 76 3.72 4.09 19.02
C PRO A 76 2.64 5.02 18.44
N ALA A 77 2.24 4.83 17.18
CA ALA A 77 1.12 5.57 16.60
C ALA A 77 -0.21 5.20 17.30
N SER A 78 -0.43 3.92 17.62
CA SER A 78 -1.62 3.45 18.33
C SER A 78 -1.64 3.89 19.80
N VAL A 79 -0.53 3.78 20.54
CA VAL A 79 -0.49 4.18 21.96
C VAL A 79 -0.59 5.70 22.10
N GLY A 80 -0.15 6.48 21.10
CA GLY A 80 -0.31 7.93 21.08
C GLY A 80 -1.76 8.41 21.20
N ILE A 81 -2.73 7.63 20.70
CA ILE A 81 -4.16 7.95 20.79
C ILE A 81 -4.64 7.91 22.26
N TYR A 82 -4.04 7.07 23.11
CA TYR A 82 -4.38 6.97 24.53
C TYR A 82 -4.03 8.23 25.32
N PHE A 83 -3.04 9.00 24.87
CA PHE A 83 -2.59 10.22 25.55
C PHE A 83 -3.38 11.48 25.17
N VAL A 84 -4.37 11.37 24.28
CA VAL A 84 -5.27 12.47 23.94
C VAL A 84 -6.15 12.77 25.16
N ARG A 85 -5.93 13.93 25.80
CA ARG A 85 -6.49 14.26 27.13
C ARG A 85 -8.00 14.50 27.17
N ASP A 86 -8.68 14.53 26.02
CA ASP A 86 -10.10 14.87 25.90
C ASP A 86 -11.03 13.65 25.72
N LEU A 87 -10.51 12.42 25.67
CA LEU A 87 -11.37 11.23 25.60
C LEU A 87 -11.96 10.93 26.98
N THR A 88 -13.20 11.36 27.20
CA THR A 88 -13.98 10.97 28.37
C THR A 88 -14.34 9.49 28.27
N SER A 89 -14.58 8.83 29.41
CA SER A 89 -14.92 7.40 29.53
C SER A 89 -16.20 6.94 28.80
N GLY A 90 -16.91 7.83 28.10
CA GLY A 90 -18.01 7.49 27.18
C GLY A 90 -17.60 7.39 25.70
N ASP A 91 -16.50 8.03 25.30
CA ASP A 91 -16.13 8.18 23.88
C ASP A 91 -15.42 6.95 23.30
N TRP A 92 -14.86 6.08 24.16
CA TRP A 92 -14.22 4.84 23.72
C TRP A 92 -15.20 3.91 23.02
N LEU A 93 -16.45 3.83 23.50
CA LEU A 93 -17.47 2.98 22.88
C LEU A 93 -17.87 3.53 21.52
N ALA A 94 -18.00 4.86 21.39
CA ALA A 94 -18.26 5.52 20.12
C ALA A 94 -17.11 5.32 19.13
N LEU A 95 -15.85 5.37 19.58
CA LEU A 95 -14.66 5.11 18.76
C LEU A 95 -14.62 3.67 18.25
N VAL A 96 -14.82 2.68 19.13
CA VAL A 96 -14.84 1.26 18.71
C VAL A 96 -16.00 1.01 17.74
N ALA A 97 -17.19 1.53 18.05
CA ALA A 97 -18.35 1.40 17.17
C ALA A 97 -18.08 2.03 15.80
N ALA A 98 -17.55 3.26 15.75
CA ALA A 98 -17.20 3.94 14.50
C ALA A 98 -16.14 3.18 13.70
N MET A 99 -15.11 2.62 14.36
CA MET A 99 -14.06 1.85 13.70
C MET A 99 -14.60 0.54 13.11
N VAL A 100 -15.41 -0.21 13.88
CA VAL A 100 -16.01 -1.48 13.42
C VAL A 100 -16.99 -1.22 12.29
N ILE A 101 -17.95 -0.31 12.49
CA ILE A 101 -18.98 0.01 11.50
C ILE A 101 -18.33 0.59 10.24
N GLY A 102 -17.39 1.53 10.39
CA GLY A 102 -16.67 2.13 9.27
C GLY A 102 -15.86 1.11 8.47
N THR A 103 -15.17 0.17 9.14
CA THR A 103 -14.43 -0.91 8.47
C THR A 103 -15.37 -1.84 7.72
N LEU A 104 -16.49 -2.24 8.34
CA LEU A 104 -17.48 -3.11 7.72
C LEU A 104 -18.09 -2.47 6.47
N ILE A 105 -18.47 -1.19 6.56
CA ILE A 105 -19.00 -0.42 5.44
C ILE A 105 -17.96 -0.30 4.33
N SER A 106 -16.71 0.04 4.65
CA SER A 106 -15.63 0.16 3.67
C SER A 106 -15.37 -1.16 2.94
N PHE A 107 -15.36 -2.29 3.65
CA PHE A 107 -15.21 -3.61 3.06
C PHE A 107 -16.41 -3.99 2.19
N ALA A 108 -17.64 -3.72 2.64
CA ALA A 108 -18.83 -3.96 1.85
C ALA A 108 -18.82 -3.13 0.55
N LEU A 109 -18.49 -1.84 0.62
CA LEU A 109 -18.38 -0.98 -0.57
C LEU A 109 -17.30 -1.47 -1.53
N THR A 110 -16.12 -1.81 -1.00
CA THR A 110 -15.01 -2.32 -1.83
C THR A 110 -15.39 -3.63 -2.52
N ALA A 111 -16.01 -4.56 -1.78
CA ALA A 111 -16.49 -5.82 -2.32
C ALA A 111 -17.58 -5.62 -3.40
N MET A 112 -18.53 -4.70 -3.16
CA MET A 112 -19.56 -4.35 -4.13
C MET A 112 -18.98 -3.71 -5.40
N MET A 113 -18.03 -2.77 -5.27
CA MET A 113 -17.36 -2.17 -6.43
C MET A 113 -16.61 -3.24 -7.23
N LEU A 114 -15.86 -4.09 -6.56
CA LEU A 114 -15.13 -5.18 -7.21
C LEU A 114 -16.09 -6.14 -7.92
N GLN A 115 -17.19 -6.51 -7.27
CA GLN A 115 -18.22 -7.37 -7.85
C GLN A 115 -18.87 -6.71 -9.08
N ARG A 116 -19.16 -5.41 -9.05
CA ARG A 116 -19.69 -4.70 -10.23
C ARG A 116 -18.70 -4.63 -11.39
N LEU A 117 -17.41 -4.41 -11.12
CA LEU A 117 -16.37 -4.39 -12.16
C LEU A 117 -16.13 -5.78 -12.76
N LEU A 118 -16.14 -6.84 -11.93
CA LEU A 118 -15.95 -8.22 -12.39
C LEU A 118 -17.19 -8.76 -13.14
N ILE A 119 -18.41 -8.50 -12.65
CA ILE A 119 -19.67 -8.91 -13.30
C ILE A 119 -19.90 -8.12 -14.60
N GLY A 120 -19.50 -6.84 -14.65
CA GLY A 120 -19.54 -6.03 -15.87
C GLY A 120 -18.55 -6.51 -16.95
N SER A 121 -17.41 -7.06 -16.54
CA SER A 121 -16.38 -7.59 -17.46
C SER A 121 -16.69 -9.01 -17.97
N GLY A 122 -17.56 -9.75 -17.28
CA GLY A 122 -17.97 -11.11 -17.64
C GLY A 122 -18.84 -11.23 -18.89
N LYS A 123 -19.39 -10.12 -19.42
CA LYS A 123 -20.24 -10.15 -20.63
C LYS A 123 -19.46 -10.07 -21.95
N ARG A 124 -18.14 -9.89 -21.93
CA ARG A 124 -17.30 -9.71 -23.12
C ARG A 124 -16.46 -10.91 -23.54
N ARG A 125 -16.52 -12.05 -22.84
CA ARG A 125 -15.78 -13.29 -23.15
C ARG A 125 -16.67 -14.52 -23.45
N ARG A 126 -17.95 -14.32 -23.77
CA ARG A 126 -18.89 -15.41 -24.11
C ARG A 126 -19.47 -15.26 -25.51
N GLY A 127 -18.65 -14.79 -26.46
CA GLY A 127 -19.00 -14.65 -27.88
C GLY A 127 -17.97 -15.18 -28.88
N GLU A 128 -16.82 -15.71 -28.44
CA GLU A 128 -15.73 -16.14 -29.35
C GLU A 128 -15.45 -17.66 -29.31
N HIS A 129 -16.37 -18.48 -28.79
CA HIS A 129 -16.13 -19.93 -28.70
C HIS A 129 -17.31 -20.80 -29.14
N SER A 130 -18.12 -20.29 -30.07
CA SER A 130 -19.20 -21.07 -30.66
C SER A 130 -19.24 -20.97 -32.18
N GLU A 131 -18.07 -20.92 -32.84
CA GLU A 131 -17.93 -21.25 -34.26
C GLU A 131 -16.57 -21.92 -34.48
N GLY A 132 -16.58 -23.25 -34.55
CA GLY A 132 -15.44 -24.12 -34.79
C GLY A 132 -15.92 -25.55 -34.94
#